data_AF-A0A7X6Z5T6-F1
#
_entry.id   AF-A0A7X6Z5T6-F1
#
_cell.length_a   1.000
_cell.length_b   1.000
_cell.length_c   1.000
_cell.angle_alpha   90.00
_cell.angle_beta   90.00
_cell.angle_gamma   90.00
#
_symmetry.space_group_name_H-M   'P 1'
#
loop_
_entity.id
_entity.type
_entity.pdbx_description
1 polymer ?
#
loop_
_entity_poly.entity_id
_entity_poly.type
_entity_poly.pdbx_seq_one_letter_code
_entity_poly.pdbx_strand_id
1 'polypeptide(L)' 'MSIPTDLQSDFAKEISEALTRSAQLAREDAIKHGTSLVFWKDGKIVYVTAEELKAQAATEKAKEQEEIKQE' A
#
# COMPACT_ATOMS: atom_id res chain seq x y z
N MET A 1 -23.16 0.06 26.89
CA MET A 1 -23.61 -0.72 25.71
C MET A 1 -22.37 -1.22 25.00
N SER A 2 -22.19 -2.53 24.87
CA SER A 2 -21.09 -3.16 24.15
C SER A 2 -21.43 -3.20 22.66
N ILE A 3 -20.50 -2.77 21.81
CA ILE A 3 -20.65 -2.86 20.35
C ILE A 3 -20.58 -4.36 19.97
N PRO A 4 -21.48 -4.88 19.12
CA PRO A 4 -21.39 -6.26 18.66
C PRO A 4 -20.06 -6.52 17.94
N THR A 5 -19.41 -7.64 18.27
CA THR A 5 -18.08 -8.02 17.76
C THR A 5 -18.04 -8.12 16.22
N ASP A 6 -19.15 -8.49 15.59
CA ASP A 6 -19.27 -8.58 14.12
C ASP A 6 -19.21 -7.20 13.45
N LEU A 7 -19.79 -6.17 14.08
CA LEU A 7 -19.74 -4.78 13.60
C LEU A 7 -18.31 -4.22 13.65
N GLN A 8 -17.49 -4.69 14.60
CA GLN A 8 -16.08 -4.30 14.69
C GLN A 8 -15.25 -4.91 13.56
N SER A 9 -15.62 -6.11 13.09
CA SER A 9 -14.95 -6.80 11.99
C SER A 9 -15.19 -6.10 10.64
N ASP A 10 -16.44 -5.75 10.34
CA ASP A 10 -16.78 -5.09 9.07
C ASP A 10 -16.18 -3.68 9.00
N PHE A 11 -16.23 -2.93 10.10
CA PHE A 11 -15.62 -1.61 10.18
C PHE A 11 -14.09 -1.68 10.05
N ALA A 12 -13.44 -2.66 10.69
CA ALA A 12 -11.99 -2.86 10.55
C ALA A 12 -11.60 -3.20 9.10
N LYS A 13 -12.43 -3.99 8.41
CA LYS A 13 -12.25 -4.30 6.99
C LYS A 13 -12.36 -3.05 6.12
N GLU A 14 -13.40 -2.24 6.30
CA GLU A 14 -13.58 -0.99 5.55
C GLU A 14 -12.41 -0.01 5.77
N ILE A 15 -11.92 0.12 7.00
CA ILE A 15 -10.73 0.94 7.30
C ILE A 15 -9.50 0.39 6.58
N SER A 16 -9.27 -0.92 6.62
CA SER A 16 -8.11 -1.53 5.96
C SER A 16 -8.15 -1.31 4.46
N GLU A 17 -9.32 -1.44 3.84
CA GLU A 17 -9.51 -1.19 2.41
C GLU A 17 -9.33 0.30 2.06
N ALA A 18 -9.85 1.21 2.89
CA ALA A 18 -9.63 2.65 2.72
C ALA A 18 -8.15 3.02 2.86
N LEU A 19 -7.46 2.48 3.87
CA LEU A 19 -6.04 2.70 4.10
C LEU A 19 -5.19 2.18 2.93
N THR A 20 -5.54 1.00 2.39
CA THR A 20 -4.87 0.41 1.23
C THR A 20 -5.03 1.32 0.00
N ARG A 21 -6.25 1.80 -0.26
CA ARG A 21 -6.50 2.74 -1.37
C ARG A 21 -5.73 4.05 -1.19
N SER A 22 -5.72 4.62 0.01
CA SER A 22 -4.97 5.84 0.31
C SER A 22 -3.46 5.64 0.12
N ALA A 23 -2.92 4.50 0.54
CA ALA A 23 -1.51 4.16 0.35
C ALA A 23 -1.14 4.04 -1.14
N GLN A 24 -2.03 3.43 -1.94
CA GLN A 24 -1.84 3.32 -3.38
C GLN A 24 -1.82 4.68 -4.07
N LEU A 25 -2.78 5.56 -3.74
CA LEU A 25 -2.82 6.92 -4.27
C LEU A 25 -1.58 7.73 -3.88
N ALA A 26 -1.15 7.65 -2.61
CA ALA A 26 0.04 8.33 -2.13
C ALA A 26 1.31 7.86 -2.88
N ARG A 27 1.41 6.55 -3.16
CA ARG A 27 2.51 5.99 -3.96
C ARG A 27 2.48 6.49 -5.40
N GLU A 28 1.33 6.49 -6.05
CA GLU A 28 1.20 7.00 -7.42
C GLU A 28 1.58 8.47 -7.51
N ASP A 29 1.11 9.29 -6.57
CA ASP A 29 1.42 10.72 -6.55
C ASP A 29 2.88 10.98 -6.22
N ALA A 30 3.48 10.19 -5.32
CA ALA A 30 4.92 10.26 -5.05
C ALA A 30 5.77 9.94 -6.29
N ILE A 31 5.37 8.94 -7.08
CA ILE A 31 6.01 8.60 -8.34
C ILE A 31 5.85 9.73 -9.37
N LYS A 32 4.64 10.30 -9.50
CA LYS A 32 4.33 11.39 -10.45
C LYS A 32 5.12 12.66 -10.14
N HIS A 33 5.19 13.04 -8.87
CA HIS A 33 5.82 14.29 -8.43
C HIS A 33 7.30 14.12 -8.06
N GLY A 34 7.84 12.90 -8.10
CA GLY A 34 9.23 12.64 -7.74
C GLY A 34 9.51 12.86 -6.26
N THR A 35 8.50 12.71 -5.40
CA THR A 35 8.64 12.91 -3.95
C THR A 35 8.91 11.60 -3.23
N SER A 36 9.56 11.69 -2.08
CA SER A 36 9.86 10.53 -1.23
C SER A 36 8.73 10.30 -0.23
N LEU A 37 8.44 9.05 0.06
CA LEU A 37 7.53 8.65 1.14
C LEU A 37 8.33 8.34 2.40
N VAL A 38 7.82 8.79 3.54
CA VAL A 38 8.42 8.54 4.85
C VAL A 38 7.35 7.96 5.75
N PHE A 39 7.60 6.78 6.30
CA PHE A 39 6.67 6.14 7.21
C PHE A 39 7.39 5.49 8.38
N TRP A 40 6.70 5.45 9.51
CA TRP A 40 7.20 4.79 10.71
C TRP A 40 6.81 3.30 10.67
N LYS A 41 7.79 2.42 10.80
CA LYS A 41 7.58 0.97 10.82
C LYS A 41 8.53 0.33 11.83
N ASP A 42 8.01 -0.52 12.71
CA ASP A 42 8.79 -1.31 13.67
C ASP A 42 9.77 -0.47 14.52
N GLY A 43 9.32 0.72 14.96
CA GLY A 43 10.14 1.62 15.77
C GLY A 43 11.22 2.38 14.97
N LYS A 44 11.17 2.34 13.64
CA LYS A 44 12.15 2.99 12.76
C LYS A 44 11.45 3.86 11.72
N ILE A 45 12.15 4.91 11.30
CA ILE A 45 11.74 5.70 10.14
C ILE A 45 12.25 4.99 8.89
N VAL A 46 11.33 4.62 8.01
CA VAL A 46 11.62 4.09 6.68
C VAL A 46 11.42 5.23 5.68
N TYR A 47 12.46 5.47 4.89
CA TYR A 47 12.45 6.40 3.78
C TYR A 47 12.41 5.60 2.49
N VAL A 48 11.49 5.93 1.59
CA VAL A 48 11.41 5.32 0.27
C VAL A 48 11.40 6.43 -0.77
N THR A 49 12.42 6.45 -1.61
CA THR A 49 12.59 7.44 -2.66
C THR A 49 11.67 7.18 -3.85
N ALA A 50 11.40 8.21 -4.65
CA ALA A 50 10.61 8.05 -5.87
C ALA A 50 11.23 7.05 -6.87
N GLU A 51 12.56 6.91 -6.90
CA GLU A 51 13.26 5.94 -7.75
C GLU A 51 13.02 4.50 -7.28
N GLU A 52 13.12 4.26 -5.96
CA GLU A 52 12.81 2.96 -5.37
C GLU A 52 11.34 2.58 -5.57
N LEU A 53 10.41 3.54 -5.46
CA LEU A 53 8.99 3.32 -5.73
C LEU A 53 8.74 2.91 -7.19
N LYS A 54 9.43 3.53 -8.14
CA LYS A 54 9.37 3.18 -9.57
C LYS A 54 9.95 1.79 -9.84
N ALA A 55 11.09 1.46 -9.23
CA ALA A 55 11.72 0.14 -9.36
C ALA A 55 10.83 -0.97 -8.78
N GLN A 56 10.20 -0.73 -7.63
CA GLN A 56 9.23 -1.65 -7.04
C GLN A 56 8.00 -1.80 -7.94
N ALA A 57 7.46 -0.71 -8.51
CA ALA A 57 6.30 -0.77 -9.39
C ALA A 57 6.60 -1.56 -10.68
N ALA A 58 7.82 -1.44 -11.22
CA ALA A 58 8.25 -2.25 -12.36
C ALA A 58 8.40 -3.74 -12.00
N THR A 59 8.90 -4.03 -10.80
CA THR A 59 9.10 -5.41 -10.32
C THR A 59 7.78 -6.11 -10.00
N GLU A 60 6.82 -5.41 -9.40
CA GLU A 60 5.47 -5.92 -9.14
C GLU A 60 4.72 -6.23 -10.43
N LYS A 61 4.79 -5.33 -11.43
CA LYS A 61 4.23 -5.59 -12.76
C LYS A 61 4.87 -6.78 -13.46
N ALA A 62 6.15 -7.05 -13.21
CA ALA A 62 6.83 -8.23 -13.76
C ALA A 62 6.35 -9.53 -13.09
N LYS A 63 6.08 -9.49 -11.78
CA LYS A 63 5.53 -10.64 -11.03
C LYS A 63 4.08 -10.94 -11.39
N GLU A 64 3.22 -9.92 -11.54
CA GLU A 64 1.84 -10.11 -12.00
C GLU A 64 1.78 -10.73 -13.41
N GLN A 65 2.76 -10.44 -14.28
CA GLN A 65 2.82 -11.01 -15.63
C GLN A 65 3.32 -12.47 -15.68
N GLU A 66 4.04 -12.94 -14.65
CA GLU A 66 4.41 -14.35 -14.53
C GLU A 66 3.26 -15.21 -13.99
N GLU A 67 2.43 -14.67 -13.09
CA GLU A 67 1.25 -15.39 -12.57
C GLU A 67 0.17 -15.58 -13.65
N ILE A 68 -0.01 -14.61 -14.56
CA ILE A 68 -0.99 -14.72 -15.67
C ILE A 68 -0.59 -15.75 -16.74
N LYS A 69 0.66 -16.24 -16.74
CA LYS A 69 1.12 -17.27 -17.69
C LYS A 69 1.03 -18.70 -17.17
N GLN A 70 0.61 -18.91 -15.92
CA GLN A 70 0.52 -20.25 -15.31
C GLN A 70 -0.91 -20.80 -15.17
N GLU A 71 -1.94 -20.08 -15.62
CA GLU A 71 -3.31 -20.61 -15.76
C GLU A 71 -3.63 -21.03 -17.20
#